data_AF-A0A368FCZ8-F1
#
_entry.id   AF-A0A368FCZ8-F1
#
_cell.length_a   1.000
_cell.length_b   1.000
_cell.length_c   1.000
_cell.angle_alpha   90.00
_cell.angle_beta   90.00
_cell.angle_gamma   90.00
#
_symmetry.space_group_name_H-M   'P 1'
#
loop_
_entity.id
_entity.type
_entity.pdbx_description
1 polymer ?
#
loop_
_entity_poly.entity_id
_entity_poly.type
_entity_poly.pdbx_seq_one_letter_code
_entity_poly.pdbx_strand_id
1 'polypeptide(L)'
;MLFCRERLRDAMLTRLSELVMGTKQHYSRAVLMTLMASNSRCGEKFDILDRLESMCVARIPRCARVLMLTAEFLALSAHGKGGLRSGPAANPSFTVVFEAIKKDPDDRTHVQNLYRIAKQKWMRTETDMIRAARHLEGAAQIYTQLEVRDICQKVISTQRTLLTTFLQGDNSRN
;
A
#
# COMPACT_ATOMS: atom_id res chain seq x y z
N MET A 1 -0.31 -2.38 -34.02
CA MET A 1 -0.96 -2.98 -32.82
C MET A 1 -0.16 -2.82 -31.53
N LEU A 2 1.17 -3.00 -31.52
CA LEU A 2 2.04 -2.83 -30.33
C LEU A 2 1.89 -1.45 -29.67
N PHE A 3 1.98 -0.38 -30.45
CA PHE A 3 1.81 1.01 -29.97
C PHE A 3 0.48 1.29 -29.24
N CYS A 4 -0.61 0.62 -29.63
CA CYS A 4 -1.91 0.77 -28.96
C CYS A 4 -1.92 0.08 -27.58
N ARG A 5 -1.16 -1.01 -27.43
CA ARG A 5 -1.05 -1.77 -26.17
C ARG A 5 -0.19 -1.05 -25.14
N GLU A 6 0.92 -0.45 -25.57
CA GLU A 6 1.77 0.39 -24.71
C GLU A 6 1.01 1.61 -24.21
N ARG A 7 0.30 2.32 -25.10
CA ARG A 7 -0.57 3.43 -24.69
C ARG A 7 -1.63 3.02 -23.69
N LEU A 8 -2.24 1.83 -23.84
CA LEU A 8 -3.23 1.33 -22.88
C LEU A 8 -2.57 1.02 -21.53
N ARG A 9 -1.42 0.34 -21.51
CA ARG A 9 -0.65 0.06 -20.29
C ARG A 9 -0.33 1.35 -19.54
N ASP A 10 0.18 2.36 -20.24
CA ASP A 10 0.61 3.63 -19.64
C ASP A 10 -0.58 4.46 -19.15
N ALA A 11 -1.71 4.40 -19.88
CA ALA A 11 -2.97 4.99 -19.43
C ALA A 11 -3.49 4.30 -18.15
N MET A 12 -3.48 2.97 -18.09
CA MET A 12 -3.88 2.23 -16.89
C MET A 12 -2.94 2.51 -15.72
N LEU A 13 -1.65 2.66 -15.97
CA LEU A 13 -0.68 3.02 -14.94
C LEU A 13 -0.95 4.42 -14.36
N THR A 14 -1.24 5.38 -15.23
CA THR A 14 -1.64 6.74 -14.83
C THR A 14 -2.91 6.70 -13.98
N ARG A 15 -3.95 5.98 -14.42
CA ARG A 15 -5.20 5.84 -13.67
C ARG A 15 -5.01 5.14 -12.33
N LEU A 16 -4.19 4.10 -12.28
CA LEU A 16 -3.87 3.42 -11.03
C LEU A 16 -3.16 4.37 -10.05
N SER A 17 -2.21 5.15 -10.56
CA SER A 17 -1.54 6.19 -9.78
C SER A 17 -2.55 7.21 -9.25
N GLU A 18 -3.42 7.76 -10.08
CA GLU A 18 -4.44 8.74 -9.64
C GLU A 18 -5.37 8.18 -8.56
N LEU A 19 -5.85 6.93 -8.72
CA LEU A 19 -6.73 6.28 -7.76
C LEU A 19 -6.08 6.11 -6.38
N VAL A 20 -4.84 5.60 -6.38
CA VAL A 20 -4.13 5.32 -5.14
C VAL A 20 -3.53 6.58 -4.53
N MET A 21 -3.17 7.58 -5.36
CA MET A 21 -2.65 8.88 -4.93
C MET A 21 -3.77 9.84 -4.47
N GLY A 22 -5.00 9.63 -4.94
CA GLY A 22 -6.16 10.46 -4.60
C GLY A 22 -6.63 10.35 -3.15
N THR A 23 -7.52 11.26 -2.76
CA THR A 23 -8.14 11.31 -1.42
C THR A 23 -9.34 10.37 -1.27
N LYS A 24 -9.91 9.89 -2.38
CA LYS A 24 -11.06 8.96 -2.37
C LYS A 24 -10.60 7.52 -2.07
N GLN A 25 -11.40 6.77 -1.32
CA GLN A 25 -11.09 5.39 -0.88
C GLN A 25 -11.34 4.33 -1.95
N HIS A 26 -10.79 4.49 -3.16
CA HIS A 26 -10.97 3.49 -4.20
C HIS A 26 -9.65 3.15 -4.89
N TYR A 27 -9.23 1.89 -4.79
CA TYR A 27 -8.42 1.27 -5.84
C TYR A 27 -9.35 0.37 -6.66
N SER A 28 -9.09 0.26 -7.96
CA SER A 28 -9.93 -0.54 -8.85
C SER A 28 -9.18 -1.80 -9.26
N ARG A 29 -9.64 -2.94 -8.73
CA ARG A 29 -9.20 -4.29 -9.15
C ARG A 29 -9.29 -4.44 -10.67
N ALA A 30 -10.30 -3.87 -11.30
CA ALA A 30 -10.46 -3.89 -12.76
C ALA A 30 -9.34 -3.11 -13.47
N VAL A 31 -8.93 -1.94 -12.95
CA VAL A 31 -7.78 -1.18 -13.49
C VAL A 31 -6.49 -1.97 -13.33
N LEU A 32 -6.26 -2.59 -12.17
CA LEU A 32 -5.09 -3.43 -11.94
C LEU A 32 -5.06 -4.65 -12.88
N MET A 33 -6.16 -5.38 -13.02
CA MET A 33 -6.27 -6.50 -13.97
C MET A 33 -6.02 -6.05 -15.42
N THR A 34 -6.55 -4.89 -15.81
CA THR A 34 -6.36 -4.34 -17.16
C THR A 34 -4.90 -3.94 -17.40
N LEU A 35 -4.25 -3.35 -16.40
CA LEU A 35 -2.81 -3.09 -16.42
C LEU A 35 -2.02 -4.40 -16.59
N MET A 36 -2.31 -5.42 -15.78
CA MET A 36 -1.63 -6.71 -15.86
C MET A 36 -1.82 -7.38 -17.24
N ALA A 37 -3.07 -7.40 -17.74
CA ALA A 37 -3.40 -7.99 -19.03
C ALA A 37 -2.73 -7.25 -20.19
N SER A 38 -2.76 -5.91 -20.19
CA SER A 38 -2.08 -5.10 -21.22
C SER A 38 -0.57 -5.25 -21.17
N ASN A 39 0.04 -5.25 -19.98
CA ASN A 39 1.47 -5.43 -19.77
C ASN A 39 1.95 -6.80 -20.28
N SER A 40 1.17 -7.87 -20.07
CA SER A 40 1.51 -9.22 -20.56
C SER A 40 1.54 -9.33 -22.09
N ARG A 41 0.92 -8.39 -22.81
CA ARG A 41 0.78 -8.37 -24.26
C ARG A 41 1.72 -7.37 -24.96
N CYS A 42 2.56 -6.66 -24.21
CA CYS A 42 3.59 -5.75 -24.70
C CYS A 42 4.91 -6.51 -24.94
N GLY A 43 5.72 -6.04 -25.89
CA GLY A 43 7.05 -6.61 -26.14
C GLY A 43 8.01 -6.34 -24.98
N GLU A 44 8.04 -5.10 -24.53
CA GLU A 44 8.71 -4.70 -23.29
C GLU A 44 7.73 -4.74 -22.12
N LYS A 45 8.05 -5.55 -21.10
CA LYS A 45 7.25 -5.66 -19.88
C LYS A 45 7.67 -4.56 -18.90
N PHE A 46 6.68 -3.83 -18.41
CA PHE A 46 6.84 -2.90 -17.32
C PHE A 46 6.89 -3.65 -15.98
N ASP A 47 7.82 -3.29 -15.10
CA ASP A 47 7.85 -3.85 -13.75
C ASP A 47 6.79 -3.15 -12.87
N ILE A 48 5.63 -3.81 -12.78
CA ILE A 48 4.50 -3.34 -11.98
C ILE A 48 4.88 -3.27 -10.49
N LEU A 49 5.72 -4.19 -10.00
CA LEU A 49 6.06 -4.26 -8.59
C LEU A 49 7.03 -3.15 -8.18
N ASP A 50 8.01 -2.82 -9.02
CA ASP A 50 8.87 -1.64 -8.87
C ASP A 50 8.06 -0.34 -8.83
N ARG A 51 7.04 -0.24 -9.70
CA ARG A 51 6.19 0.95 -9.72
C ARG A 51 5.31 1.07 -8.49
N LEU A 52 4.75 -0.03 -8.02
CA LEU A 52 4.00 -0.07 -6.76
C LEU A 52 4.89 0.30 -5.58
N GLU A 53 6.14 -0.18 -5.54
CA GLU A 53 7.13 0.25 -4.54
C GLU A 53 7.35 1.76 -4.56
N SER A 54 7.61 2.33 -5.74
CA SER A 54 7.80 3.78 -5.92
C SER A 54 6.60 4.59 -5.41
N MET A 55 5.38 4.16 -5.76
CA MET A 55 4.14 4.78 -5.28
C MET A 55 3.99 4.67 -3.76
N CYS A 56 4.40 3.54 -3.18
CA CYS A 56 4.34 3.29 -1.75
C CYS A 56 5.28 4.23 -1.00
N VAL A 57 6.54 4.28 -1.43
CA VAL A 57 7.59 5.15 -0.85
C VAL A 57 7.22 6.63 -0.94
N ALA A 58 6.64 7.06 -2.07
CA ALA A 58 6.20 8.45 -2.26
C ALA A 58 5.05 8.88 -1.33
N ARG A 59 4.34 7.92 -0.71
CA ARG A 59 3.17 8.17 0.12
C ARG A 59 3.40 8.00 1.61
N ILE A 60 4.55 7.52 2.04
CA ILE A 60 4.84 7.28 3.46
C ILE A 60 4.56 8.55 4.29
N PRO A 61 3.91 8.45 5.46
CA PRO A 61 3.42 7.22 6.11
C PRO A 61 2.01 6.78 5.65
N ARG A 62 1.39 7.49 4.70
CA ARG A 62 0.04 7.25 4.18
C ARG A 62 -0.01 6.26 3.01
N CYS A 63 0.71 5.15 3.12
CA CYS A 63 0.98 4.22 2.03
C CYS A 63 0.18 2.91 2.10
N ALA A 64 -0.67 2.71 3.12
CA ALA A 64 -1.41 1.47 3.35
C ALA A 64 -2.18 0.98 2.11
N ARG A 65 -2.76 1.91 1.35
CA ARG A 65 -3.51 1.60 0.12
C ARG A 65 -2.63 1.02 -0.98
N VAL A 66 -1.41 1.52 -1.15
CA VAL A 66 -0.47 0.99 -2.14
C VAL A 66 -0.03 -0.43 -1.75
N LEU A 67 0.20 -0.65 -0.45
CA LEU A 67 0.55 -1.99 0.07
C LEU A 67 -0.59 -2.99 -0.16
N MET A 68 -1.84 -2.60 0.10
CA MET A 68 -3.01 -3.44 -0.18
C MET A 68 -3.16 -3.75 -1.67
N LEU A 69 -2.97 -2.77 -2.53
CA LEU A 69 -2.96 -2.97 -3.97
C LEU A 69 -1.84 -3.92 -4.42
N THR A 70 -0.69 -3.85 -3.76
CA THR A 70 0.44 -4.75 -4.03
C THR A 70 0.15 -6.17 -3.60
N ALA A 71 -0.48 -6.36 -2.44
CA ALA A 71 -0.95 -7.66 -2.02
C ALA A 71 -1.96 -8.24 -3.03
N GLU A 72 -2.89 -7.42 -3.51
CA GLU A 72 -3.86 -7.83 -4.52
C GLU A 72 -3.17 -8.21 -5.85
N PHE A 73 -2.17 -7.44 -6.28
CA PHE A 73 -1.35 -7.75 -7.46
C PHE A 73 -0.69 -9.13 -7.34
N LEU A 74 -0.10 -9.44 -6.19
CA LEU A 74 0.53 -10.74 -5.95
C LEU A 74 -0.51 -11.87 -5.92
N ALA A 75 -1.67 -11.66 -5.29
CA ALA A 75 -2.76 -12.64 -5.27
C ALA A 75 -3.33 -12.91 -6.67
N LEU A 76 -3.45 -11.88 -7.50
CA LEU A 76 -3.84 -12.00 -8.90
C LEU A 76 -2.78 -12.75 -9.72
N SER A 77 -1.50 -12.46 -9.48
CA SER A 77 -0.37 -13.11 -10.14
C SER A 77 -0.24 -14.59 -9.78
N ALA A 78 -0.79 -15.00 -8.64
CA ALA A 78 -0.89 -16.41 -8.24
C ALA A 78 -2.02 -17.18 -8.98
N HIS A 79 -2.83 -16.52 -9.82
CA HIS A 79 -3.87 -17.15 -10.65
C HIS A 79 -4.85 -18.04 -9.87
N GLY A 80 -5.20 -17.65 -8.64
CA GLY A 80 -6.09 -18.43 -7.77
C GLY A 80 -5.44 -19.69 -7.15
N LYS A 81 -4.15 -19.91 -7.37
CA LYS A 81 -3.36 -20.97 -6.76
C LYS A 81 -2.70 -20.49 -5.45
N GLY A 82 -2.08 -21.41 -4.72
CA GLY A 82 -1.39 -21.12 -3.46
C GLY A 82 -2.19 -21.40 -2.20
N GLY A 83 -3.51 -21.63 -2.28
CA GLY A 83 -4.32 -22.21 -1.20
C GLY A 83 -4.63 -21.31 0.01
N LEU A 84 -5.78 -21.54 0.66
CA LEU A 84 -6.27 -20.73 1.79
C LEU A 84 -5.39 -20.86 3.05
N ARG A 85 -4.70 -21.99 3.22
CA ARG A 85 -3.84 -22.29 4.38
C ARG A 85 -2.42 -21.75 4.28
N SER A 86 -2.08 -21.02 3.21
CA SER A 86 -0.78 -20.35 3.07
C SER A 86 -0.71 -19.07 3.90
N GLY A 87 -1.15 -19.14 5.15
CA GLY A 87 -1.17 -18.02 6.10
C GLY A 87 0.20 -17.38 6.20
N PRO A 88 0.29 -16.16 6.75
CA PRO A 88 1.58 -15.69 7.23
C PRO A 88 1.99 -16.64 8.37
N ALA A 89 2.65 -17.74 8.05
CA ALA A 89 3.48 -18.45 9.01
C ALA A 89 4.56 -17.44 9.37
N ALA A 90 4.43 -16.83 10.56
CA ALA A 90 5.21 -15.69 11.01
C ALA A 90 6.67 -15.82 10.57
N ASN A 91 7.07 -15.04 9.56
CA ASN A 91 8.40 -15.11 9.01
C ASN A 91 9.25 -14.01 9.66
N PRO A 92 10.37 -14.36 10.32
CA PRO A 92 11.20 -13.38 11.01
C PRO A 92 11.67 -12.22 10.13
N SER A 93 11.89 -12.45 8.83
CA SER A 93 12.34 -11.39 7.91
C SER A 93 11.31 -10.27 7.79
N PHE A 94 10.01 -10.60 7.82
CA PHE A 94 8.93 -9.61 7.78
C PHE A 94 8.67 -9.01 9.17
N THR A 95 8.74 -9.81 10.23
CA THR A 95 8.55 -9.32 11.61
C THR A 95 9.53 -8.21 11.97
N VAL A 96 10.82 -8.35 11.61
CA VAL A 96 11.82 -7.30 11.86
C VAL A 96 11.45 -5.99 11.16
N VAL A 97 10.97 -6.06 9.92
CA VAL A 97 10.52 -4.87 9.18
C VAL A 97 9.28 -4.26 9.81
N PHE A 98 8.33 -5.07 10.28
CA PHE A 98 7.12 -4.58 10.95
C PHE A 98 7.44 -3.82 12.24
N GLU A 99 8.36 -4.33 13.06
CA GLU A 99 8.80 -3.63 14.26
C GLU A 99 9.55 -2.33 13.93
N ALA A 100 10.34 -2.32 12.87
CA ALA A 100 10.98 -1.10 12.37
C ALA A 100 9.94 -0.04 11.95
N ILE A 101 8.93 -0.42 11.15
CA ILE A 101 7.83 0.47 10.73
C ILE A 101 7.09 1.04 11.94
N LYS A 102 6.81 0.24 12.97
CA LYS A 102 6.12 0.72 14.18
C LYS A 102 6.95 1.75 14.95
N LYS A 103 8.27 1.63 14.92
CA LYS A 103 9.22 2.51 15.63
C LYS A 103 9.44 3.82 14.87
N ASP A 104 9.67 3.75 13.57
CA ASP A 104 9.91 4.90 12.70
C ASP A 104 9.11 4.75 11.40
N PRO A 105 7.82 5.15 11.38
CA PRO A 105 6.96 4.92 10.25
C PRO A 105 7.30 5.77 9.02
N ASP A 106 8.08 6.84 9.20
CA ASP A 106 8.44 7.79 8.15
C ASP A 106 9.69 7.37 7.35
N ASP A 107 10.45 6.39 7.86
CA ASP A 107 11.64 5.87 7.18
C ASP A 107 11.27 5.04 5.94
N ARG A 108 11.63 5.58 4.78
CA ARG A 108 11.42 4.97 3.46
C ARG A 108 12.14 3.64 3.30
N THR A 109 13.26 3.44 3.99
CA THR A 109 14.06 2.22 3.88
C THR A 109 13.30 0.99 4.37
N HIS A 110 12.33 1.16 5.27
CA HIS A 110 11.54 0.05 5.80
C HIS A 110 10.62 -0.54 4.73
N VAL A 111 9.94 0.31 3.97
CA VAL A 111 9.14 -0.12 2.82
C VAL A 111 10.03 -0.70 1.72
N GLN A 112 11.17 -0.08 1.41
CA GLN A 112 12.10 -0.65 0.42
C GLN A 112 12.58 -2.05 0.81
N ASN A 113 12.90 -2.26 2.09
CA ASN A 113 13.26 -3.58 2.62
C ASN A 113 12.11 -4.59 2.51
N LEU A 114 10.87 -4.18 2.76
CA LEU A 114 9.68 -5.01 2.60
C LEU A 114 9.56 -5.54 1.16
N TYR A 115 9.65 -4.66 0.16
CA TYR A 115 9.60 -5.04 -1.26
C TYR A 115 10.81 -5.86 -1.68
N ARG A 116 12.02 -5.54 -1.21
CA ARG A 116 13.22 -6.32 -1.45
C ARG A 116 13.08 -7.77 -0.97
N ILE A 117 12.57 -7.97 0.25
CA ILE A 117 12.33 -9.31 0.80
C ILE A 117 11.34 -10.06 -0.08
N ALA A 118 10.21 -9.43 -0.43
CA ALA A 118 9.20 -10.03 -1.32
C ALA A 118 9.82 -10.47 -2.65
N LYS A 119 10.51 -9.55 -3.36
CA LYS A 119 11.15 -9.80 -4.66
C LYS A 119 12.17 -10.94 -4.63
N GLN A 120 13.04 -10.96 -3.61
CA GLN A 120 14.16 -11.91 -3.55
C GLN A 120 13.75 -13.32 -3.14
N LYS A 121 12.74 -13.44 -2.26
CA LYS A 121 12.44 -14.72 -1.61
C LYS A 121 11.05 -15.27 -1.93
N TRP A 122 10.12 -14.45 -2.41
CA TRP A 122 8.70 -14.81 -2.41
C TRP A 122 7.99 -14.68 -3.77
N MET A 123 8.74 -14.57 -4.85
CA MET A 123 8.18 -14.46 -6.22
C MET A 123 8.34 -15.73 -7.05
N ARG A 124 8.77 -16.85 -6.45
CA ARG A 124 9.15 -18.09 -7.19
C ARG A 124 7.97 -18.98 -7.53
N THR A 125 7.02 -19.12 -6.60
CA THR A 125 5.83 -19.97 -6.77
C THR A 125 4.57 -19.19 -6.44
N GLU A 126 3.41 -19.66 -6.91
CA GLU A 126 2.13 -19.04 -6.58
C GLU A 126 1.85 -19.06 -5.07
N THR A 127 2.28 -20.12 -4.37
CA THR A 127 2.24 -20.21 -2.91
C THR A 127 3.08 -19.11 -2.26
N ASP A 128 4.28 -18.85 -2.79
CA ASP A 128 5.14 -17.80 -2.26
C ASP A 128 4.53 -16.41 -2.47
N MET A 129 3.93 -16.15 -3.64
CA MET A 129 3.26 -14.89 -3.94
C MET A 129 2.08 -14.64 -2.99
N ILE A 130 1.27 -15.66 -2.69
CA ILE A 130 0.18 -15.56 -1.72
C ILE A 130 0.70 -15.27 -0.30
N ARG A 131 1.83 -15.87 0.09
CA ARG A 131 2.45 -15.61 1.40
C ARG A 131 3.00 -14.19 1.48
N ALA A 132 3.68 -13.71 0.44
CA ALA A 132 4.11 -12.31 0.36
C ALA A 132 2.94 -11.33 0.36
N ALA A 133 1.85 -11.63 -0.35
CA ALA A 133 0.63 -10.82 -0.35
C ALA A 133 0.12 -10.62 1.08
N ARG A 134 0.01 -11.69 1.87
CA ARG A 134 -0.43 -11.62 3.27
C ARG A 134 0.51 -10.84 4.18
N HIS A 135 1.83 -10.89 3.93
CA HIS A 135 2.77 -10.04 4.65
C HIS A 135 2.63 -8.56 4.28
N LEU A 136 2.37 -8.24 3.01
CA LEU A 136 2.11 -6.87 2.55
C LEU A 136 0.76 -6.34 3.10
N GLU A 137 -0.26 -7.20 3.20
CA GLU A 137 -1.51 -6.87 3.92
C GLU A 137 -1.24 -6.54 5.39
N GLY A 138 -0.40 -7.32 6.07
CA GLY A 138 0.02 -7.05 7.44
C GLY A 138 0.71 -5.68 7.59
N ALA A 139 1.62 -5.34 6.67
CA ALA A 139 2.23 -4.01 6.64
C ALA A 139 1.19 -2.90 6.38
N ALA A 140 0.24 -3.14 5.46
CA ALA A 140 -0.85 -2.22 5.19
C ALA A 140 -1.71 -1.96 6.44
N GLN A 141 -1.97 -3.00 7.25
CA GLN A 141 -2.71 -2.89 8.50
C GLN A 141 -1.94 -2.02 9.52
N ILE A 142 -0.62 -2.18 9.64
CA ILE A 142 0.21 -1.34 10.52
C ILE A 142 0.09 0.13 10.12
N TYR A 143 0.30 0.47 8.84
CA TYR A 143 0.16 1.84 8.37
C TYR A 143 -1.28 2.37 8.54
N THR A 144 -2.30 1.54 8.31
CA THR A 144 -3.69 1.91 8.57
C THR A 144 -3.91 2.31 10.04
N GLN A 145 -3.39 1.52 10.98
CA GLN A 145 -3.50 1.82 12.42
C GLN A 145 -2.79 3.12 12.79
N LEU A 146 -1.63 3.40 12.19
CA LEU A 146 -0.90 4.64 12.39
C LEU A 146 -1.66 5.85 11.83
N GLU A 147 -2.22 5.74 10.62
CA GLU A 147 -3.05 6.77 10.00
C GLU A 147 -4.29 7.08 10.86
N VAL A 148 -5.01 6.05 11.32
CA VAL A 148 -6.17 6.22 12.20
C VAL A 148 -5.77 6.91 13.51
N ARG A 149 -4.66 6.47 14.13
CA ARG A 149 -4.15 7.09 15.36
C ARG A 149 -3.86 8.58 15.17
N ASP A 150 -3.15 8.94 14.10
CA ASP A 150 -2.82 10.34 13.76
C ASP A 150 -4.09 11.18 13.58
N ILE A 151 -5.08 10.67 12.84
CA ILE A 151 -6.37 11.34 12.64
C ILE A 151 -7.10 11.55 13.97
N CYS A 152 -7.23 10.51 14.79
CA CYS A 152 -7.89 10.60 16.08
C CYS A 152 -7.21 11.60 17.02
N GLN A 153 -5.87 11.58 17.08
CA GLN A 153 -5.10 12.53 17.89
C GLN A 153 -5.37 13.98 17.48
N LYS A 154 -5.40 14.24 16.16
CA LYS A 154 -5.70 15.56 15.60
C LYS A 154 -7.10 16.03 15.98
N VAL A 155 -8.12 15.18 15.78
CA VAL A 155 -9.51 15.51 16.14
C VAL A 155 -9.64 15.85 17.63
N ILE A 156 -9.05 15.04 18.51
CA ILE A 156 -9.08 15.28 19.96
C ILE A 156 -8.38 16.60 20.31
N SER A 157 -7.23 16.88 19.70
CA SER A 157 -6.51 18.13 19.94
C SER A 157 -7.32 19.36 19.51
N THR A 158 -7.95 19.30 18.33
CA THR A 158 -8.80 20.38 17.81
C THR A 158 -10.00 20.64 18.71
N GLN A 159 -10.69 19.58 19.16
CA GLN A 159 -11.83 19.71 20.09
C GLN A 159 -11.40 20.34 21.41
N ARG A 160 -10.23 19.96 21.95
CA ARG A 160 -9.69 20.55 23.19
C ARG A 160 -9.42 22.05 23.03
N THR A 161 -8.78 22.47 21.94
CA THR A 161 -8.50 23.88 21.67
C THR A 161 -9.78 24.70 21.58
N LEU A 162 -10.79 24.20 20.84
CA LEU A 162 -12.08 24.89 20.71
C LEU A 162 -12.76 25.07 22.07
N LEU A 163 -12.80 24.02 22.91
CA LEU A 163 -13.37 24.10 24.26
C LEU A 163 -12.64 25.12 25.14
N THR A 164 -11.31 25.16 25.10
CA THR A 164 -10.54 26.15 25.88
C THR A 164 -10.80 27.59 25.43
N THR A 165 -10.92 27.83 24.12
CA THR A 165 -11.22 29.17 23.58
C THR A 165 -12.64 29.62 23.94
N PHE A 166 -13.63 28.70 23.92
CA PHE A 166 -14.99 29.00 24.38
C PHE A 166 -15.00 29.39 25.87
N LEU A 167 -14.34 28.62 26.73
CA LEU A 167 -14.30 28.90 28.17
C LEU A 167 -13.53 30.18 28.51
N GLN A 168 -12.48 30.54 27.76
CA GLN A 168 -11.74 31.79 27.96
C GLN A 168 -12.48 33.02 27.43
N GLY A 169 -13.27 32.88 26.36
CA GLY A 169 -14.07 33.98 25.80
C GLY A 169 -15.21 34.46 26.70
N ASP A 170 -15.74 33.58 27.56
CA ASP A 170 -16.79 33.94 28.53
C ASP A 170 -16.22 34.65 29.78
N ASN A 171 -14.94 34.46 30.11
CA ASN A 171 -14.33 35.06 31.29
C ASN A 171 -13.85 36.51 31.08
N SER A 172 -13.94 37.03 29.85
CA SER A 172 -13.56 38.40 29.46
C SER A 172 -14.75 39.36 29.35
N ARG A 173 -15.97 38.90 29.70
CA ARG A 173 -17.22 39.67 29.58
C ARG A 173 -17.85 40.08 30.93
N ASN A 174 -17.13 39.96 32.04
CA ASN A 174 -17.54 40.49 33.35
C ASN A 174 -16.68 41.68 33.76
#